data_AF-A0A2G8HRL7-F1
#
_entry.id   AF-A0A2G8HRL7-F1
#
_cell.length_a   1.000
_cell.length_b   1.000
_cell.length_c   1.000
_cell.angle_alpha   90.00
_cell.angle_beta   90.00
_cell.angle_gamma   90.00
#
_symmetry.space_group_name_H-M   'P 1'
#
loop_
_entity.id
_entity.type
_entity.pdbx_description
1 polymer ?
#
loop_
_entity_poly.entity_id
_entity_poly.type
_entity_poly.pdbx_seq_one_letter_code
_entity_poly.pdbx_strand_id
1 'polypeptide(L)'
;MKPIYLALLILLFMQWPCFSKVLENKAISLSSEKYSFRDVCKAMGVKNNLVEVAKGQTKIDCTSRVVSILDFCKKNSSKRQSLIRGRVDVLSKNNVVCEYAKSVILKVECDTDFKCSSSIKNDCLKLKNAFAYTLELTHSSKLENSISCIYSSDEPLDI
;
A
#
# COMPACT_ATOMS: atom_id res chain seq x y z
N MET A 1 -14.17 -30.59 33.44
CA MET A 1 -13.67 -29.35 32.79
C MET A 1 -14.77 -28.78 31.93
N LYS A 2 -15.15 -27.51 32.14
CA LYS A 2 -16.42 -26.94 31.64
C LYS A 2 -16.41 -26.82 30.10
N PRO A 3 -17.46 -27.25 29.38
CA PRO A 3 -17.54 -27.21 27.91
C PRO A 3 -17.43 -25.80 27.31
N ILE A 4 -17.61 -24.77 28.15
CA ILE A 4 -17.47 -23.34 27.82
C ILE A 4 -16.02 -22.98 27.42
N TYR A 5 -15.00 -23.61 28.02
CA TYR A 5 -13.60 -23.30 27.69
C TYR A 5 -13.17 -23.86 26.34
N LEU A 6 -13.80 -24.93 25.86
CA LEU A 6 -13.50 -25.53 24.57
C LEU A 6 -14.04 -24.66 23.42
N ALA A 7 -15.21 -24.04 23.60
CA ALA A 7 -15.80 -23.12 22.63
C ALA A 7 -14.98 -21.82 22.48
N LEU A 8 -14.41 -21.31 23.58
CA LEU A 8 -13.59 -20.10 23.57
C LEU A 8 -12.26 -20.28 22.80
N LEU A 9 -11.69 -21.50 22.83
CA LEU A 9 -10.44 -21.82 22.15
C LEU A 9 -10.60 -21.87 20.61
N ILE A 10 -11.77 -22.28 20.12
CA ILE A 10 -12.08 -22.41 18.69
C ILE A 10 -12.29 -21.03 18.04
N LEU A 11 -12.86 -20.07 18.77
CA LEU A 11 -13.03 -18.70 18.30
C LEU A 11 -11.70 -17.95 18.14
N LEU A 12 -10.65 -18.36 18.87
CA LEU A 12 -9.33 -17.73 18.80
C LEU A 12 -8.56 -18.07 17.51
N PHE A 13 -8.86 -19.20 16.87
CA PHE A 13 -8.19 -19.66 15.65
C PHE A 13 -8.79 -19.09 14.35
N MET A 14 -9.97 -18.47 14.38
CA MET A 14 -10.58 -17.84 13.19
C MET A 14 -10.04 -16.44 12.87
N GLN A 15 -9.11 -15.91 13.66
CA GLN A 15 -8.52 -14.58 13.42
C GLN A 15 -7.15 -14.65 12.73
N TRP A 16 -6.97 -15.55 11.78
CA TRP A 16 -5.81 -15.45 10.89
C TRP A 16 -5.98 -14.27 9.93
N PRO A 17 -5.04 -13.32 9.90
CA PRO A 17 -5.07 -12.23 8.95
C PRO A 17 -4.88 -12.76 7.54
N CYS A 18 -5.90 -12.52 6.73
CA CYS A 18 -6.07 -12.82 5.32
C CYS A 18 -5.18 -11.87 4.49
N PHE A 19 -4.22 -12.40 3.74
CA PHE A 19 -3.26 -11.62 2.94
C PHE A 19 -3.34 -12.07 1.47
N SER A 20 -4.02 -11.27 0.65
CA SER A 20 -4.09 -11.50 -0.80
C SER A 20 -2.71 -11.59 -1.43
N LYS A 21 -2.54 -12.59 -2.30
CA LYS A 21 -1.26 -12.88 -2.96
C LYS A 21 -1.08 -11.97 -4.18
N VAL A 22 -0.31 -10.90 -3.98
CA VAL A 22 0.23 -10.10 -5.09
C VAL A 22 1.24 -10.95 -5.85
N LEU A 23 0.93 -11.30 -7.11
CA LEU A 23 1.78 -12.14 -7.96
C LEU A 23 2.92 -11.35 -8.59
N GLU A 24 2.62 -10.11 -9.01
CA GLU A 24 3.61 -9.20 -9.58
C GLU A 24 3.32 -7.77 -9.16
N ASN A 25 4.36 -7.03 -8.81
CA ASN A 25 4.30 -5.59 -8.59
C ASN A 25 5.61 -4.98 -9.10
N LYS A 26 5.62 -4.61 -10.37
CA LYS A 26 6.80 -4.11 -11.08
C LYS A 26 6.63 -2.62 -11.34
N ALA A 27 7.52 -1.82 -10.77
CA ALA A 27 7.60 -0.38 -11.03
C ALA A 27 8.66 -0.09 -12.10
N ILE A 28 8.28 0.68 -13.13
CA ILE A 28 9.17 1.10 -14.22
C ILE A 28 9.68 2.51 -13.92
N SER A 29 11.01 2.69 -14.02
CA SER A 29 11.70 3.93 -13.64
C SER A 29 11.49 4.27 -12.15
N LEU A 30 11.65 3.28 -11.28
CA LEU A 30 11.51 3.43 -9.83
C LEU A 30 12.58 4.36 -9.25
N SER A 31 12.17 5.40 -8.56
CA SER A 31 12.98 6.18 -7.63
C SER A 31 12.36 6.14 -6.24
N SER A 32 13.18 6.31 -5.21
CA SER A 32 12.70 6.28 -3.83
C SER A 32 13.45 7.28 -2.95
N GLU A 33 12.71 7.93 -2.06
CA GLU A 33 13.25 8.82 -1.04
C GLU A 33 12.97 8.23 0.34
N LYS A 34 13.97 8.28 1.23
CA LYS A 34 13.88 7.73 2.58
C LYS A 34 13.86 8.84 3.62
N TYR A 35 13.02 8.67 4.63
CA TYR A 35 12.85 9.62 5.73
C TYR A 35 12.77 8.89 7.05
N SER A 36 13.40 9.41 8.10
CA SER A 36 13.24 8.84 9.43
C SER A 36 11.82 9.08 9.95
N PHE A 37 11.32 8.22 10.85
CA PHE A 37 10.01 8.45 11.48
C PHE A 37 9.94 9.80 12.20
N ARG A 38 11.06 10.23 12.79
CA ARG A 38 11.18 11.54 13.43
C ARG A 38 10.94 12.69 12.45
N ASP A 39 11.57 12.63 11.28
CA ASP A 39 11.40 13.65 10.23
C ASP A 39 9.96 13.71 9.74
N VAL A 40 9.33 12.54 9.56
CA VAL A 40 7.92 12.44 9.17
C VAL A 40 7.02 13.10 10.22
N CYS A 41 7.15 12.72 11.48
CA CYS A 41 6.35 13.27 12.58
C CYS A 41 6.52 14.80 12.69
N LYS A 42 7.76 15.28 12.56
CA LYS A 42 8.10 16.72 12.59
C LYS A 42 7.50 17.47 11.40
N ALA A 43 7.66 16.96 10.18
CA ALA A 43 7.12 17.58 8.96
C ALA A 43 5.58 17.64 8.95
N MET A 44 4.95 16.68 9.62
CA MET A 44 3.51 16.69 9.81
C MET A 44 3.07 17.70 10.89
N GLY A 45 3.98 18.17 11.77
CA GLY A 45 3.70 19.15 12.82
C GLY A 45 3.64 18.61 14.27
N VAL A 46 4.12 17.38 14.52
CA VAL A 46 4.32 16.92 15.92
C VAL A 46 5.64 17.48 16.43
N LYS A 47 5.60 18.09 17.62
CA LYS A 47 6.79 18.55 18.33
C LYS A 47 7.00 17.63 19.55
N ASN A 48 8.26 17.34 19.88
CA ASN A 48 8.67 16.58 21.08
C ASN A 48 8.14 15.14 21.14
N ASN A 49 8.30 14.37 20.07
CA ASN A 49 7.99 12.95 20.06
C ASN A 49 9.05 12.19 20.89
N LEU A 50 8.61 11.44 21.89
CA LEU A 50 9.49 10.63 22.75
C LEU A 50 9.85 9.30 22.09
N VAL A 51 8.86 8.67 21.45
CA VAL A 51 8.99 7.39 20.75
C VAL A 51 8.12 7.40 19.49
N GLU A 52 8.71 7.06 18.36
CA GLU A 52 7.98 6.85 17.10
C GLU A 52 7.91 5.37 16.74
N VAL A 53 6.72 4.88 16.43
CA VAL A 53 6.51 3.45 16.12
C VAL A 53 5.69 3.30 14.85
N ALA A 54 6.06 2.32 14.00
CA ALA A 54 5.25 1.95 12.86
C ALA A 54 3.90 1.37 13.32
N LYS A 55 2.79 1.89 12.77
CA LYS A 55 1.45 1.31 12.95
C LYS A 55 1.03 0.65 11.65
N GLY A 56 1.50 -0.58 11.44
CA GLY A 56 1.40 -1.27 10.15
C GLY A 56 2.36 -0.68 9.11
N GLN A 57 2.05 -0.86 7.83
CA GLN A 57 2.94 -0.44 6.72
C GLN A 57 2.67 0.98 6.23
N THR A 58 1.55 1.60 6.57
CA THR A 58 1.06 2.85 5.96
C THR A 58 0.90 4.01 6.94
N LYS A 59 1.15 3.78 8.23
CA LYS A 59 0.99 4.79 9.28
C LYS A 59 2.15 4.75 10.27
N ILE A 60 2.43 5.90 10.87
CA ILE A 60 3.36 6.05 12.00
C ILE A 60 2.60 6.60 13.19
N ASP A 61 2.81 6.01 14.35
CA ASP A 61 2.40 6.56 15.62
C ASP A 61 3.50 7.49 16.15
N CYS A 62 3.17 8.78 16.24
CA CYS A 62 4.06 9.83 16.75
C CYS A 62 3.80 10.12 18.24
N THR A 63 3.27 9.14 19.00
CA THR A 63 2.80 9.24 20.40
C THR A 63 1.53 10.08 20.58
N SER A 64 1.54 11.34 20.11
CA SER A 64 0.42 12.28 20.28
C SER A 64 -0.67 12.10 19.23
N ARG A 65 -0.32 11.55 18.06
CA ARG A 65 -1.23 11.28 16.96
C ARG A 65 -0.63 10.25 16.00
N VAL A 66 -1.52 9.60 15.27
CA VAL A 66 -1.15 8.72 14.15
C VAL A 66 -1.15 9.52 12.86
N VAL A 67 -0.04 9.45 12.12
CA VAL A 67 0.12 10.13 10.83
C VAL A 67 0.11 9.12 9.68
N SER A 68 -0.47 9.55 8.55
CA SER A 68 -0.49 8.80 7.29
C SER A 68 0.83 9.00 6.55
N ILE A 69 1.50 7.90 6.20
CA ILE A 69 2.74 7.94 5.43
C ILE A 69 2.50 8.52 4.04
N LEU A 70 1.39 8.14 3.41
CA LEU A 70 1.05 8.62 2.07
C LEU A 70 0.82 10.14 2.08
N ASP A 71 0.18 10.70 3.10
CA ASP A 71 -0.05 12.15 3.17
C ASP A 71 1.23 12.94 3.43
N PHE A 72 2.15 12.37 4.22
CA PHE A 72 3.51 12.91 4.32
C PHE A 72 4.21 12.91 2.95
N CYS A 73 4.19 11.78 2.24
CA CYS A 73 4.81 11.69 0.91
C CYS A 73 4.19 12.68 -0.08
N LYS A 74 2.86 12.87 -0.08
CA LYS A 74 2.19 13.90 -0.91
C LYS A 74 2.70 15.31 -0.62
N LYS A 75 2.85 15.64 0.66
CA LYS A 75 3.31 16.97 1.10
C LYS A 75 4.77 17.21 0.72
N ASN A 76 5.59 16.17 0.70
CA ASN A 76 7.03 16.25 0.46
C ASN A 76 7.44 15.94 -0.99
N SER A 77 6.54 15.37 -1.80
CA SER A 77 6.79 15.01 -3.19
C SER A 77 7.11 16.23 -4.03
N SER A 78 8.17 16.15 -4.82
CA SER A 78 8.39 17.11 -5.91
C SER A 78 7.35 16.89 -7.02
N LYS A 79 6.87 17.97 -7.66
CA LYS A 79 5.89 17.89 -8.77
C LYS A 79 6.41 17.13 -10.01
N ARG A 80 7.71 16.79 -10.06
CA ARG A 80 8.36 16.21 -11.25
C ARG A 80 8.31 14.68 -11.29
N GLN A 81 7.88 14.03 -10.22
CA GLN A 81 7.84 12.57 -10.13
C GLN A 81 6.45 12.10 -9.67
N SER A 82 5.95 11.02 -10.28
CA SER A 82 4.64 10.45 -9.97
C SER A 82 4.74 9.55 -8.74
N LEU A 83 4.15 9.99 -7.63
CA LEU A 83 4.11 9.24 -6.37
C LEU A 83 3.21 8.00 -6.51
N ILE A 84 3.81 6.82 -6.38
CA ILE A 84 3.06 5.56 -6.50
C ILE A 84 2.58 5.04 -5.14
N ARG A 85 3.39 5.16 -4.08
CA ARG A 85 3.00 4.79 -2.71
C ARG A 85 4.01 5.31 -1.68
N GLY A 86 3.57 5.34 -0.42
CA GLY A 86 4.44 5.52 0.74
C GLY A 86 4.29 4.35 1.69
N ARG A 87 5.40 3.83 2.22
CA ARG A 87 5.40 2.66 3.13
C ARG A 87 6.54 2.71 4.14
N VAL A 88 6.45 1.88 5.18
CA VAL A 88 7.59 1.61 6.06
C VAL A 88 8.67 0.82 5.30
N ASP A 89 9.94 1.15 5.54
CA ASP A 89 11.08 0.37 5.08
C ASP A 89 11.15 -0.94 5.88
N VAL A 90 10.85 -2.06 5.21
CA VAL A 90 10.80 -3.39 5.85
C VAL A 90 12.16 -3.80 6.43
N LEU A 91 13.27 -3.30 5.86
CA LEU A 91 14.62 -3.64 6.29
C LEU A 91 15.05 -2.88 7.54
N SER A 92 14.88 -1.55 7.51
CA SER A 92 15.34 -0.69 8.60
C SER A 92 14.29 -0.45 9.69
N LYS A 93 13.00 -0.70 9.39
CA LYS A 93 11.80 -0.57 10.24
C LYS A 93 11.58 0.76 10.96
N ASN A 94 12.51 1.71 10.82
CA ASN A 94 12.50 3.02 11.46
C ASN A 94 12.46 4.17 10.43
N ASN A 95 12.35 3.81 9.14
CA ASN A 95 12.28 4.74 8.03
C ASN A 95 11.00 4.55 7.23
N VAL A 96 10.54 5.64 6.64
CA VAL A 96 9.54 5.68 5.58
C VAL A 96 10.24 5.75 4.24
N VAL A 97 9.67 5.07 3.26
CA VAL A 97 10.04 5.17 1.85
C VAL A 97 8.87 5.75 1.10
N CYS A 98 9.10 6.88 0.43
CA CYS A 98 8.21 7.41 -0.61
C CYS A 98 8.74 6.91 -1.95
N GLU A 99 7.92 6.18 -2.69
CA GLU A 99 8.29 5.58 -3.98
C GLU A 99 7.61 6.31 -5.13
N TYR A 100 8.37 6.54 -6.19
CA TYR A 100 7.91 7.20 -7.40
C TYR A 100 8.26 6.35 -8.62
N ALA A 101 7.39 6.35 -9.62
CA ALA A 101 7.63 5.60 -10.85
C ALA A 101 6.81 6.20 -12.00
N LYS A 102 7.24 5.95 -13.25
CA LYS A 102 6.46 6.35 -14.43
C LYS A 102 5.30 5.40 -14.69
N SER A 103 5.49 4.11 -14.41
CA SER A 103 4.48 3.08 -14.62
C SER A 103 4.59 1.98 -13.58
N VAL A 104 3.46 1.33 -13.28
CA VAL A 104 3.36 0.17 -12.39
C VAL A 104 2.56 -0.92 -13.10
N ILE A 105 3.12 -2.13 -13.15
CA ILE A 105 2.44 -3.34 -13.59
C ILE A 105 2.14 -4.16 -12.33
N LEU A 106 0.85 -4.38 -12.09
CA LEU A 106 0.35 -5.11 -10.93
C LEU A 106 -0.41 -6.35 -11.41
N LYS A 107 -0.01 -7.52 -10.95
CA LYS A 107 -0.74 -8.77 -11.14
C LYS A 107 -1.20 -9.31 -9.79
N VAL A 108 -2.50 -9.56 -9.65
CA VAL A 108 -3.12 -10.04 -8.41
C VAL A 108 -3.89 -11.31 -8.68
N GLU A 109 -3.74 -12.30 -7.80
CA GLU A 109 -4.53 -13.52 -7.82
C GLU A 109 -5.94 -13.24 -7.28
N CYS A 110 -6.94 -13.73 -8.00
CA CYS A 110 -8.34 -13.69 -7.61
C CYS A 110 -8.60 -14.86 -6.66
N ASP A 111 -8.44 -14.63 -5.36
CA ASP A 111 -8.60 -15.63 -4.32
C ASP A 111 -9.68 -15.22 -3.30
N THR A 112 -9.69 -15.88 -2.14
CA THR A 112 -10.58 -15.53 -1.02
C THR A 112 -10.33 -14.11 -0.49
N ASP A 113 -9.12 -13.61 -0.67
CA ASP A 113 -8.59 -12.43 -0.01
C ASP A 113 -8.78 -11.19 -0.90
N PHE A 114 -8.68 -11.36 -2.22
CA PHE A 114 -9.09 -10.39 -3.22
C PHE A 114 -10.04 -11.03 -4.24
N LYS A 115 -11.35 -10.89 -3.96
CA LYS A 115 -12.39 -11.38 -4.87
C LYS A 115 -12.52 -10.47 -6.07
N CYS A 116 -11.99 -10.92 -7.21
CA CYS A 116 -12.22 -10.25 -8.49
C CYS A 116 -13.71 -10.31 -8.85
N SER A 117 -14.23 -9.16 -9.24
CA SER A 117 -15.57 -8.97 -9.75
C SER A 117 -15.65 -9.24 -11.26
N SER A 118 -16.84 -9.08 -11.84
CA SER A 118 -17.02 -9.07 -13.29
C SER A 118 -16.40 -7.84 -13.97
N SER A 119 -16.18 -6.75 -13.23
CA SER A 119 -15.61 -5.51 -13.77
C SER A 119 -14.15 -5.38 -13.34
N ILE A 120 -13.25 -5.90 -14.19
CA ILE A 120 -11.80 -5.89 -13.96
C ILE A 120 -11.25 -4.47 -13.84
N LYS A 121 -11.79 -3.55 -14.65
CA LYS A 121 -11.45 -2.12 -14.57
C LYS A 121 -11.70 -1.57 -13.17
N ASN A 122 -12.87 -1.87 -12.58
CA ASN A 122 -13.21 -1.39 -11.24
C ASN A 122 -12.30 -2.02 -10.17
N ASP A 123 -11.92 -3.28 -10.33
CA ASP A 123 -11.01 -3.94 -9.39
C ASP A 123 -9.60 -3.36 -9.46
N CYS A 124 -9.08 -3.07 -10.65
CA CYS A 124 -7.84 -2.31 -10.81
C CYS A 124 -7.95 -0.90 -10.20
N LEU A 125 -9.07 -0.18 -10.41
CA LEU A 125 -9.26 1.13 -9.79
C LEU A 125 -9.27 1.08 -8.25
N LYS A 126 -9.77 0.01 -7.63
CA LYS A 126 -9.68 -0.18 -6.18
C LYS A 126 -8.22 -0.37 -5.73
N LEU A 127 -7.43 -1.10 -6.53
CA LEU A 127 -6.02 -1.38 -6.24
C LEU A 127 -5.11 -0.16 -6.46
N LYS A 128 -5.48 0.78 -7.35
CA LYS A 128 -4.72 2.00 -7.66
C LYS A 128 -4.23 2.74 -6.41
N ASN A 129 -5.10 2.94 -5.42
CA ASN A 129 -4.76 3.71 -4.22
C ASN A 129 -3.62 3.10 -3.38
N ALA A 130 -3.43 1.78 -3.45
CA ALA A 130 -2.40 1.08 -2.69
C ALA A 130 -1.07 0.94 -3.44
N PHE A 131 -1.12 0.88 -4.77
CA PHE A 131 0.03 0.49 -5.61
C PHE A 131 0.50 1.57 -6.58
N ALA A 132 -0.37 2.50 -6.99
CA ALA A 132 -0.13 3.41 -8.10
C ALA A 132 -0.89 4.75 -7.92
N TYR A 133 -0.75 5.38 -6.74
CA TYR A 133 -1.60 6.48 -6.26
C TYR A 133 -1.84 7.61 -7.29
N THR A 134 -0.80 8.17 -7.91
CA THR A 134 -0.96 9.25 -8.91
C THR A 134 -1.04 8.79 -10.35
N LEU A 135 -0.92 7.49 -10.64
CA LEU A 135 -0.88 6.99 -12.02
C LEU A 135 -2.28 6.64 -12.52
N GLU A 136 -2.53 6.83 -13.82
CA GLU A 136 -3.80 6.45 -14.42
C GLU A 136 -3.81 5.01 -14.89
N LEU A 137 -4.96 4.36 -14.77
CA LEU A 137 -5.15 3.00 -15.27
C LEU A 137 -5.21 3.05 -16.79
N THR A 138 -4.21 2.47 -17.46
CA THR A 138 -4.13 2.44 -18.93
C THR A 138 -4.60 1.12 -19.50
N HIS A 139 -4.36 0.01 -18.80
CA HIS A 139 -4.80 -1.31 -19.24
C HIS A 139 -5.24 -2.17 -18.06
N SER A 140 -6.28 -2.98 -18.28
CA SER A 140 -6.76 -3.97 -17.33
C SER A 140 -7.19 -5.23 -18.06
N SER A 141 -6.70 -6.39 -17.63
CA SER A 141 -7.06 -7.68 -18.24
C SER A 141 -7.21 -8.76 -17.18
N LYS A 142 -7.92 -9.83 -17.53
CA LYS A 142 -8.08 -11.03 -16.72
C LYS A 142 -7.48 -12.20 -17.47
N LEU A 143 -6.66 -12.99 -16.79
CA LEU A 143 -6.14 -14.25 -17.28
C LEU A 143 -6.35 -15.30 -16.18
N GLU A 144 -7.15 -16.33 -16.49
CA GLU A 144 -7.51 -17.38 -15.54
C GLU A 144 -8.07 -16.80 -14.22
N ASN A 145 -7.46 -17.16 -13.09
CA ASN A 145 -7.76 -16.65 -11.75
C ASN A 145 -6.86 -15.45 -11.38
N SER A 146 -6.43 -14.63 -12.33
CA SER A 146 -5.65 -13.44 -12.02
C SER A 146 -6.09 -12.24 -12.83
N ILE A 147 -5.91 -11.05 -12.27
CA ILE A 147 -6.06 -9.79 -12.99
C ILE A 147 -4.70 -9.10 -13.13
N SER A 148 -4.51 -8.43 -14.26
CA SER A 148 -3.37 -7.58 -14.55
C SER A 148 -3.85 -6.14 -14.72
N CYS A 149 -3.19 -5.22 -14.03
CA CYS A 149 -3.47 -3.80 -14.04
C CYS A 149 -2.19 -3.05 -14.40
N ILE A 150 -2.24 -2.24 -15.45
CA ILE A 150 -1.13 -1.38 -15.86
C ILE A 150 -1.52 0.06 -15.58
N TYR A 151 -0.70 0.75 -14.79
CA TYR A 151 -0.85 2.16 -14.49
C TYR A 151 0.30 2.94 -15.10
N SER A 152 0.05 4.11 -15.68
CA SER A 152 1.07 4.97 -16.28
C SER A 152 0.77 6.44 -16.05
N SER A 153 1.80 7.29 -16.11
CA SER A 153 1.66 8.74 -16.20
C SER A 153 1.33 9.22 -17.60
N ASP A 154 1.56 8.37 -18.60
CA ASP A 154 1.28 8.65 -20.00
C ASP A 154 -0.19 8.31 -20.31
N GLU A 155 -0.81 9.04 -21.23
CA GLU A 155 -2.21 8.80 -21.63
C GLU A 155 -2.43 7.34 -22.09
N PRO A 156 -3.62 6.76 -21.83
CA PRO A 156 -3.93 5.41 -22.26
C PRO A 156 -3.74 5.26 -23.76
N LEU A 157 -3.00 4.21 -24.17
CA LEU A 157 -2.95 3.80 -25.57
C LEU A 157 -4.32 3.27 -25.96
N ASP A 158 -5.10 4.09 -26.69
CA ASP A 158 -6.27 3.62 -27.41
C ASP A 158 -5.79 2.62 -28.49
N ILE A 159 -6.04 1.33 -28.27
CA ILE A 159 -5.84 0.25 -29.26
C ILE A 159 -7.22 -0.19 -29.73
#